data_AF-A0A812WVS9-F1
#
_entry.id   AF-A0A812WVS9-F1
#
_cell.length_a   1.000
_cell.length_b   1.000
_cell.length_c   1.000
_cell.angle_alpha   90.00
_cell.angle_beta   90.00
_cell.angle_gamma   90.00
#
_symmetry.space_group_name_H-M   'P 1'
#
loop_
_entity.id
_entity.type
_entity.pdbx_description
1 polymer ?
#
loop_
_entity_poly.entity_id
_entity_poly.type
_entity_poly.pdbx_seq_one_letter_code
_entity_poly.pdbx_strand_id
1 'polypeptide(L)'
;MRSAPHRLVDGKFLAMTCIVSGRFAACGRDLQPSDISALDDYIHRCKLGPYRPGRAVALAQQASSSPTSEQRESAAKARHAHAYGSHALPNLRAHEVLLHTKMSCFA
;
A
#
# COMPACT_ATOMS: atom_id res chain seq x y z
N MET A 1 23.33 26.31 4.41
CA MET A 1 22.39 25.17 4.44
C MET A 1 22.31 24.60 3.03
N ARG A 2 22.78 23.36 2.79
CA ARG A 2 22.56 22.69 1.51
C ARG A 2 21.15 22.11 1.54
N SER A 3 20.27 22.62 0.70
CA SER A 3 18.96 22.03 0.42
C SER A 3 19.18 20.57 0.03
N ALA A 4 18.59 19.62 0.76
CA ALA A 4 18.67 18.22 0.38
C ALA A 4 18.14 18.07 -1.06
N PRO A 5 18.81 17.30 -1.95
CA PRO A 5 18.33 17.12 -3.30
C PRO A 5 16.93 16.48 -3.26
N HIS A 6 15.94 17.15 -3.84
CA HIS A 6 14.59 16.62 -3.94
C HIS A 6 14.63 15.31 -4.75
N ARG A 7 14.29 14.19 -4.11
CA ARG A 7 14.18 12.90 -4.79
C ARG A 7 12.78 12.77 -5.38
N LEU A 8 12.71 12.80 -6.70
CA LEU A 8 11.46 12.53 -7.42
C LEU A 8 11.17 11.02 -7.38
N VAL A 9 9.91 10.69 -7.14
CA VAL A 9 9.41 9.30 -7.11
C VAL A 9 8.24 9.21 -8.07
N ASP A 10 8.16 8.13 -8.84
CA ASP A 10 7.00 7.86 -9.68
C ASP A 10 5.77 7.58 -8.79
N GLY A 11 4.74 8.42 -8.90
CA GLY A 11 3.57 8.34 -8.03
C GLY A 11 2.75 7.06 -8.24
N LYS A 12 2.69 6.54 -9.47
CA LYS A 12 1.96 5.30 -9.78
C LYS A 12 2.65 4.10 -9.16
N PHE A 13 3.98 4.02 -9.31
CA PHE A 13 4.78 2.99 -8.66
C PHE A 13 4.63 3.08 -7.13
N LEU A 14 4.78 4.29 -6.56
CA LEU A 14 4.63 4.49 -5.13
C LEU A 14 3.27 4.03 -4.62
N ALA A 15 2.18 4.42 -5.28
CA ALA A 15 0.83 4.01 -4.90
C ALA A 15 0.66 2.49 -4.93
N MET A 16 1.11 1.82 -5.99
CA MET A 16 1.03 0.37 -6.11
C MET A 16 1.87 -0.34 -5.04
N THR A 17 3.10 0.13 -4.80
CA THR A 17 3.95 -0.41 -3.74
C THR A 17 3.30 -0.25 -2.37
N CYS A 18 2.73 0.91 -2.05
CA CYS A 18 2.02 1.13 -0.79
C CYS A 18 0.81 0.20 -0.63
N ILE A 19 0.02 0.02 -1.68
CA ILE A 19 -1.17 -0.84 -1.67
C ILE A 19 -0.80 -2.31 -1.46
N VAL A 20 0.20 -2.82 -2.20
CA VAL A 20 0.60 -4.23 -2.17
C VAL A 20 1.38 -4.57 -0.91
N SER A 21 2.39 -3.75 -0.55
CA SER A 21 3.20 -3.99 0.64
C SER A 21 2.46 -3.67 1.94
N GLY A 22 1.43 -2.83 1.86
CA GLY A 22 0.75 -2.30 3.03
C GLY A 22 1.58 -1.31 3.85
N ARG A 23 2.78 -0.93 3.36
CA ARG A 23 3.69 0.02 4.02
C ARG A 23 3.66 1.35 3.28
N PHE A 24 3.24 2.39 3.99
CA PHE A 24 3.10 3.75 3.45
C PHE A 24 4.31 4.58 3.82
N ALA A 25 5.43 4.34 3.15
CA ALA A 25 6.69 5.06 3.37
C ALA A 25 7.37 5.41 2.05
N ALA A 26 7.97 6.60 1.97
CA ALA A 26 8.73 7.06 0.82
C ALA A 26 9.94 7.89 1.28
N CYS A 27 11.06 7.81 0.55
CA CYS A 27 12.26 8.61 0.83
C CYS A 27 12.76 8.51 2.29
N GLY A 28 12.61 7.34 2.92
CA GLY A 28 13.07 7.11 4.30
C GLY A 28 12.16 7.67 5.39
N ARG A 29 10.97 8.19 5.04
CA ARG A 29 9.96 8.66 6.00
C ARG A 29 8.62 7.96 5.76
N ASP A 30 7.81 7.89 6.81
CA ASP A 30 6.42 7.48 6.68
C ASP A 30 5.59 8.59 6.02
N LEU A 31 4.62 8.17 5.20
CA LEU A 31 3.68 9.06 4.56
C LEU A 31 2.64 9.50 5.59
N GLN A 32 2.45 10.81 5.68
CA GLN A 32 1.41 11.41 6.51
C GLN A 32 0.06 11.32 5.81
N PRO A 33 -1.06 11.50 6.54
CA PRO A 33 -2.39 11.53 5.94
C PRO A 33 -2.50 12.52 4.76
N SER A 34 -1.85 13.70 4.87
CA SER A 34 -1.80 14.69 3.79
C SER A 34 -1.05 14.19 2.55
N ASP A 35 0.04 13.44 2.73
CA ASP A 35 0.78 12.84 1.61
C ASP A 35 -0.06 11.77 0.90
N ILE A 36 -0.82 10.98 1.66
CA ILE A 36 -1.70 9.94 1.14
C ILE A 36 -2.83 10.58 0.33
N SER A 37 -3.46 11.66 0.84
CA SER A 37 -4.48 12.41 0.10
C SER A 37 -3.92 13.01 -1.20
N ALA A 38 -2.74 13.63 -1.16
CA ALA A 38 -2.10 14.17 -2.36
C ALA A 38 -1.75 13.08 -3.38
N LEU A 39 -1.34 11.90 -2.90
CA LEU A 39 -1.07 10.74 -3.74
C LEU A 39 -2.37 10.20 -4.36
N ASP A 40 -3.46 10.09 -3.60
CA ASP A 40 -4.77 9.69 -4.12
C ASP A 40 -5.26 10.62 -5.25
N ASP A 41 -5.15 11.93 -5.05
CA ASP A 41 -5.51 12.96 -6.03
C ASP A 41 -4.64 12.86 -7.30
N TYR A 42 -3.35 12.62 -7.12
CA TYR A 42 -2.44 12.35 -8.25
C TYR A 42 -2.88 11.11 -9.03
N ILE A 43 -3.10 9.99 -8.34
CA ILE A 43 -3.54 8.75 -8.97
C ILE A 43 -4.92 8.94 -9.62
N HIS A 44 -5.73 9.88 -9.15
CA HIS A 44 -7.06 10.16 -9.70
C HIS A 44 -6.95 10.74 -11.09
N ARG A 45 -6.04 11.71 -11.24
CA ARG A 45 -5.66 12.27 -12.52
C ARG A 45 -4.99 11.24 -13.44
N CYS A 46 -4.22 10.29 -12.88
CA CYS A 46 -3.55 9.24 -13.65
C CYS A 46 -4.47 8.08 -14.11
N LYS A 47 -5.77 8.11 -13.79
CA LYS A 47 -6.76 7.10 -14.20
C LYS A 47 -6.36 5.66 -13.87
N LEU A 48 -5.65 5.44 -12.76
CA LEU A 48 -5.24 4.10 -12.30
C LEU A 48 -6.41 3.26 -11.75
N GLY A 49 -7.65 3.64 -12.04
CA GLY A 49 -8.84 2.91 -11.61
C GLY A 49 -8.97 2.81 -10.08
N PRO A 50 -9.31 1.62 -9.54
CA PRO A 50 -9.65 1.45 -8.14
C PRO A 50 -8.45 1.46 -7.19
N TYR A 51 -7.22 1.49 -7.70
CA TYR A 51 -5.98 1.37 -6.91
C TYR A 51 -5.63 2.67 -6.19
N ARG A 52 -6.44 3.04 -5.19
CA ARG A 52 -6.32 4.25 -4.36
C ARG A 52 -5.60 3.92 -3.04
N PRO A 53 -4.42 4.49 -2.76
CA PRO A 53 -3.76 4.41 -1.46
C PRO A 53 -4.68 4.65 -0.26
N GLY A 54 -5.55 5.66 -0.27
CA GLY A 54 -6.43 5.96 0.87
C GLY A 54 -7.44 4.86 1.15
N ARG A 55 -7.92 4.16 0.11
CA ARG A 55 -8.80 2.99 0.29
C ARG A 55 -8.05 1.83 0.94
N ALA A 56 -6.79 1.61 0.58
CA ALA A 56 -5.96 0.59 1.22
C ALA A 56 -5.71 0.92 2.71
N VAL A 57 -5.50 2.19 3.06
CA VAL A 57 -5.38 2.64 4.47
C VAL A 57 -6.69 2.41 5.23
N ALA A 58 -7.84 2.79 4.66
CA ALA A 58 -9.13 2.61 5.31
C ALA A 58 -9.43 1.13 5.58
N LEU A 59 -9.18 0.25 4.61
CA LEU A 59 -9.34 -1.20 4.76
C LEU A 59 -8.37 -1.79 5.80
N ALA A 60 -7.14 -1.27 5.86
CA ALA A 60 -6.17 -1.65 6.89
C ALA A 60 -6.66 -1.27 8.29
N GLN A 61 -7.15 -0.04 8.45
CA GLN A 61 -7.70 0.45 9.71
C GLN A 61 -8.89 -0.39 10.14
N GLN A 62 -9.86 -0.61 9.24
CA GLN A 62 -11.02 -1.46 9.51
C GLN A 62 -10.64 -2.89 9.94
N ALA A 63 -9.64 -3.49 9.29
CA ALA A 63 -9.15 -4.82 9.67
C ALA A 63 -8.54 -4.84 11.08
N SER A 64 -7.96 -3.74 11.54
CA SER A 64 -7.37 -3.61 12.88
C SER A 64 -8.34 -3.16 13.97
N SER A 65 -9.32 -2.32 13.64
CA SER A 65 -10.14 -1.59 14.62
C SER A 65 -11.59 -2.08 14.74
N SER A 66 -12.02 -3.01 13.89
CA SER A 66 -13.41 -3.47 13.94
C SER A 66 -13.68 -4.31 15.20
N PRO A 67 -14.84 -4.12 15.86
CA PRO A 67 -15.17 -4.78 17.12
C PRO A 67 -15.38 -6.30 16.97
N THR A 68 -15.83 -6.76 15.80
CA THR A 68 -16.16 -8.17 15.55
C THR A 68 -15.07 -8.86 14.73
N SER A 69 -14.78 -10.14 15.03
CA SER A 69 -13.82 -10.94 14.24
C SER A 69 -14.20 -11.01 12.76
N GLU A 70 -15.48 -11.23 12.47
CA GLU A 70 -16.01 -11.31 11.10
C GLU A 70 -15.79 -10.02 10.29
N GLN A 71 -15.93 -8.86 10.94
CA GLN A 71 -15.69 -7.55 10.32
C GLN A 71 -14.20 -7.31 10.04
N ARG A 72 -13.32 -7.77 10.94
CA ARG A 72 -11.87 -7.71 10.72
C ARG A 72 -11.43 -8.60 9.57
N GLU A 73 -11.96 -9.83 9.51
CA GLU A 73 -11.66 -10.79 8.45
C GLU A 73 -12.18 -10.33 7.09
N SER A 74 -13.40 -9.80 7.03
CA SER A 74 -13.96 -9.26 5.79
C SER A 74 -13.18 -8.03 5.30
N ALA A 75 -12.77 -7.12 6.19
CA ALA A 75 -11.91 -5.99 5.84
C ALA A 75 -10.52 -6.45 5.37
N ALA A 76 -9.93 -7.48 6.00
CA ALA A 76 -8.67 -8.08 5.57
C ALA A 76 -8.78 -8.71 4.17
N LYS A 77 -9.86 -9.46 3.90
CA LYS A 77 -10.16 -10.03 2.58
C LYS A 77 -10.35 -8.92 1.53
N ALA A 78 -11.09 -7.86 1.87
CA ALA A 78 -11.28 -6.72 0.99
C ALA A 78 -9.97 -5.97 0.70
N ARG A 79 -9.08 -5.82 1.70
CA ARG A 79 -7.73 -5.26 1.54
C ARG A 79 -6.90 -6.11 0.58
N HIS A 80 -6.93 -7.43 0.75
CA HIS A 80 -6.23 -8.36 -0.11
C HIS A 80 -6.76 -8.30 -1.55
N ALA A 81 -8.08 -8.32 -1.73
CA ALA A 81 -8.71 -8.16 -3.04
C ALA A 81 -8.39 -6.80 -3.69
N HIS A 82 -8.28 -5.73 -2.90
CA HIS A 82 -7.88 -4.42 -3.39
C HIS A 82 -6.41 -4.38 -3.82
N ALA A 83 -5.53 -5.11 -3.13
CA ALA A 83 -4.12 -5.22 -3.50
C ALA A 83 -3.87 -6.09 -4.74
N TYR A 84 -4.70 -7.12 -4.95
CA TYR A 84 -4.48 -8.17 -5.95
C TYR A 84 -5.61 -8.32 -6.99
N GLY A 85 -6.52 -7.34 -7.12
CA GLY A 85 -7.74 -7.43 -7.91
C GLY A 85 -7.57 -7.71 -9.42
N SER A 86 -8.03 -8.88 -9.85
CA SER A 86 -8.34 -9.45 -11.18
C SER A 86 -7.57 -9.15 -12.48
N HIS A 87 -6.83 -8.05 -12.66
CA HIS A 87 -6.14 -7.78 -13.96
C HIS A 87 -4.74 -7.15 -13.88
N ALA A 88 -4.16 -6.95 -12.70
CA ALA A 88 -2.83 -6.36 -12.58
C ALA A 88 -1.76 -7.41 -12.21
N LEU A 89 -1.03 -7.84 -13.25
CA LEU A 89 0.29 -8.50 -13.25
C LEU A 89 0.30 -10.05 -13.14
N PRO A 90 0.46 -10.80 -14.25
CA PRO A 90 0.67 -12.25 -14.23
C PRO A 90 2.00 -12.72 -13.59
N ASN A 91 2.80 -11.84 -12.97
CA ASN A 91 4.15 -12.15 -12.49
C ASN A 91 4.36 -12.08 -10.97
N LEU A 92 3.30 -12.00 -10.15
CA LEU A 92 3.43 -11.93 -8.69
C LEU A 92 3.11 -13.23 -7.94
N ARG A 93 3.29 -14.40 -8.58
CA ARG A 93 3.31 -15.71 -7.89
C ARG A 93 4.51 -15.92 -6.96
N ALA A 94 5.40 -14.95 -6.79
CA ALA A 94 6.65 -15.13 -6.03
C ALA A 94 6.68 -14.45 -4.64
N HIS A 95 5.71 -13.61 -4.27
CA HIS A 95 5.84 -12.80 -3.06
C HIS A 95 5.22 -13.40 -1.79
N GLU A 96 4.41 -14.46 -1.91
CA GLU A 96 3.85 -15.15 -0.74
C GLU A 96 4.90 -16.01 -0.01
N VAL A 97 6.01 -16.37 -0.67
CA VAL A 97 7.07 -17.18 -0.06
C VAL A 97 8.11 -16.33 0.70
N LEU A 98 8.28 -15.05 0.35
CA LEU A 98 9.39 -14.23 0.89
C LEU A 98 9.09 -13.61 2.27
N LEU A 99 7.82 -13.50 2.67
CA LEU A 99 7.46 -12.99 3.99
C LEU A 99 7.68 -14.03 5.11
N HIS A 100 7.70 -15.32 4.79
CA HIS A 100 8.03 -16.37 5.77
C HIS A 100 9.53 -16.63 5.91
N THR A 101 10.37 -16.28 4.93
CA THR A 101 11.83 -16.57 4.98
C THR A 101 12.68 -15.42 5.52
N LYS A 102 12.18 -14.17 5.56
CA LYS A 102 13.00 -13.02 6.00
C LYS A 102 12.98 -12.73 7.50
N MET A 103 12.22 -13.48 8.31
CA MET A 103 12.29 -13.43 9.78
C MET A 103 13.49 -14.20 10.37
N SER A 104 14.27 -14.93 9.57
CA SER A 104 15.41 -15.74 10.06
C SER A 104 16.81 -15.20 9.75
N CYS A 105 16.95 -14.02 9.14
CA CYS A 105 18.28 -13.47 8.79
C CYS A 105 18.69 -12.21 9.59
N PHE A 106 17.96 -11.86 10.65
CA PHE A 106 18.42 -10.90 11.66
C PHE A 106 18.62 -11.62 13.00
N ALA A 107 19.68 -12.43 13.05
CA ALA A 107 20.35 -12.89 14.27
C ALA A 107 21.84 -13.00 13.96
#